data_AF-A0A1G8ZV76-F1
#
_entry.id   AF-A0A1G8ZV76-F1
#
_cell.length_a   1.000
_cell.length_b   1.000
_cell.length_c   1.000
_cell.angle_alpha   90.00
_cell.angle_beta   90.00
_cell.angle_gamma   90.00
#
_symmetry.space_group_name_H-M   'P 1'
#
loop_
_entity.id
_entity.type
_entity.pdbx_description
1 polymer ?
#
loop_
_entity_poly.entity_id
_entity_poly.type
_entity_poly.pdbx_seq_one_letter_code
_entity_poly.pdbx_strand_id
1 'polypeptide(L)'
;MTPRYCCPAFSSATSFLHYAGFLWSGFLLCTLGWAQTPAAPTARTYVDSAGRYFQQAALPVYLFVAATPDGRNATPLAQNNGGVEPMYLDGHGKHLIRHHDADHQEYVAFEIYADGYAPQTNASFSGAPTHRSGQRVYYGPGLSIALATTDEMSGVQATYFSMDGKGYQPYQTALATFAEGAHAYTYYATDRVGNQEAPHTANFTVDLSAPRTFHNITGFSADSIISSASKIYLTSEDNLAGIAATYYRLDSLPWKRYDGQGVPFTFLEDGPHRLTYYSEDQVANRETVKSVSFYYDKTAPIIASDVLGDRFVANGQVYFSGRTKLKLTAVDNKSGIKEVKYSIDNAPFTDYEEPFYLPNRPGLHEIRFYALDNAQNEGGSGRRDDPYARFKLNVSRVYVDLTGPKLTHQFRGKSISIGKTTFIGPTTDVVLTASDDESGLQYIAYAQDQQPGETRYEQPFQVTQHGPHQLALFGYDNVNNRNRSELDFTVDAHAPEISVSYSIGAVAENQYPALVSVFLAATDQDTGIDKVFYRLNGGSERTYAGPLSGFKPGQTYTLTIRAVDRVGNEATKEVSFATAE
;
A
#
# COMPACT_ATOMS: atom_id res chain seq x y z
N MET A 1 7.26 56.56 52.84
CA MET A 1 7.56 56.57 51.40
C MET A 1 6.75 55.45 50.74
N THR A 2 5.57 55.78 50.23
CA THR A 2 4.85 55.08 49.14
C THR A 2 5.54 55.37 47.80
N PRO A 3 5.28 54.69 46.64
CA PRO A 3 4.03 54.01 46.19
C PRO A 3 4.24 52.56 45.66
N ARG A 4 3.24 51.65 45.66
CA ARG A 4 2.08 51.42 44.75
C ARG A 4 2.40 51.06 43.28
N TYR A 5 1.55 50.17 42.74
CA TYR A 5 1.17 49.84 41.34
C TYR A 5 1.44 48.37 40.98
N CYS A 6 0.58 47.60 40.30
CA CYS A 6 -0.84 47.69 39.93
C CYS A 6 -1.22 46.30 39.35
N CYS A 7 -2.49 45.88 39.51
CA CYS A 7 -3.08 44.80 38.71
C CYS A 7 -3.46 45.33 37.31
N PRO A 8 -3.67 44.46 36.30
CA PRO A 8 -5.06 44.26 35.87
C PRO A 8 -5.42 42.82 35.42
N ALA A 9 -6.73 42.60 35.26
CA ALA A 9 -7.40 41.39 34.79
C ALA A 9 -7.95 41.56 33.35
N PHE A 10 -8.74 40.55 32.88
CA PHE A 10 -9.40 40.29 31.56
C PHE A 10 -8.63 39.27 30.68
N SER A 11 -9.20 38.27 30.00
CA SER A 11 -10.57 37.73 29.83
C SER A 11 -10.55 36.46 28.92
N SER A 12 -11.45 35.51 29.20
CA SER A 12 -12.19 34.58 28.29
C SER A 12 -11.51 33.58 27.32
N ALA A 13 -11.98 32.31 27.42
CA ALA A 13 -12.15 31.24 26.40
C ALA A 13 -10.89 30.64 25.74
N THR A 14 -10.76 29.34 25.39
CA THR A 14 -11.70 28.26 25.09
C THR A 14 -10.93 26.93 25.22
N SER A 15 -11.67 25.88 25.54
CA SER A 15 -11.30 24.46 25.67
C SER A 15 -10.48 23.84 24.54
N PHE A 16 -9.50 22.99 24.87
CA PHE A 16 -9.13 21.79 24.11
C PHE A 16 -8.58 20.70 25.05
N LEU A 17 -9.14 19.49 24.93
CA LEU A 17 -8.83 18.28 25.68
C LEU A 17 -7.33 17.98 25.72
N HIS A 18 -6.80 17.67 26.91
CA HIS A 18 -5.59 16.87 27.07
C HIS A 18 -5.97 15.53 27.70
N TYR A 19 -5.58 14.46 27.00
CA TYR A 19 -5.68 13.07 27.44
C TYR A 19 -4.99 12.92 28.80
N ALA A 20 -5.78 12.54 29.80
CA ALA A 20 -5.26 12.12 31.11
C ALA A 20 -4.51 10.79 30.93
N GLY A 21 -3.18 10.85 30.96
CA GLY A 21 -2.34 9.68 31.21
C GLY A 21 -2.58 9.22 32.63
N PHE A 22 -3.26 8.08 32.78
CA PHE A 22 -3.45 7.39 34.05
C PHE A 22 -2.10 6.80 34.49
N LEU A 23 -1.25 7.61 35.11
CA LEU A 23 -0.13 7.13 35.91
C LEU A 23 -0.70 6.59 37.21
N TRP A 24 -0.92 5.27 37.26
CA TRP A 24 -1.11 4.55 38.52
C TRP A 24 0.24 4.49 39.24
N SER A 25 0.63 5.60 39.87
CA SER A 25 1.65 5.58 40.91
C SER A 25 1.03 4.92 42.14
N GLY A 26 1.07 3.58 42.16
CA GLY A 26 0.81 2.79 43.36
C GLY A 26 1.85 3.13 44.41
N PHE A 27 1.58 4.15 45.22
CA PHE A 27 2.27 4.35 46.48
C PHE A 27 1.94 3.15 47.36
N LEU A 28 2.83 2.15 47.40
CA LEU A 28 2.82 1.13 48.44
C LEU A 28 2.99 1.89 49.77
N LEU A 29 1.88 2.05 50.51
CA LEU A 29 1.97 2.33 51.94
C LEU A 29 2.69 1.16 52.58
N CYS A 30 3.97 1.35 52.86
CA CYS A 30 4.75 0.48 53.71
C CYS A 30 4.19 0.61 55.13
N THR A 31 3.18 -0.19 55.48
CA THR A 31 2.81 -0.38 56.88
C THR A 31 4.01 -1.03 57.55
N LEU A 32 4.79 -0.25 58.30
CA LEU A 32 5.75 -0.76 59.26
C LEU A 32 4.95 -1.48 60.35
N GLY A 33 4.57 -2.72 60.08
CA GLY A 33 4.21 -3.68 61.11
C GLY A 33 5.47 -3.90 61.92
N TRP A 34 5.54 -3.29 63.10
CA TRP A 34 6.58 -3.62 64.07
C TRP A 34 6.43 -5.11 64.37
N ALA A 35 7.40 -5.92 63.97
CA ALA A 35 7.46 -7.30 64.39
C ALA A 35 7.33 -7.31 65.93
N GLN A 36 6.48 -8.18 66.44
CA GLN A 36 6.26 -8.31 67.88
C GLN A 36 7.62 -8.55 68.55
N THR A 37 8.05 -7.67 69.46
CA THR A 37 9.33 -7.82 70.15
C THR A 37 9.42 -9.23 70.74
N PRO A 38 10.48 -10.00 70.45
CA PRO A 38 10.62 -11.33 71.01
C PRO A 38 10.56 -11.28 72.53
N ALA A 39 9.81 -12.21 73.14
CA ALA A 39 9.79 -12.31 74.59
C ALA A 39 11.18 -12.76 75.06
N ALA A 40 11.80 -11.97 75.95
CA ALA A 40 13.10 -12.30 76.50
C ALA A 40 13.01 -13.64 77.25
N PRO A 41 13.85 -14.63 76.93
CA PRO A 41 13.87 -15.90 77.65
C PRO A 41 14.30 -15.68 79.10
N THR A 42 13.75 -16.50 79.99
CA THR A 42 14.14 -16.47 81.41
C THR A 42 15.55 -17.01 81.56
N ALA A 43 16.45 -16.19 82.13
CA ALA A 43 17.77 -16.63 82.53
C ALA A 43 17.68 -17.83 83.49
N ARG A 44 18.42 -18.89 83.20
CA ARG A 44 18.34 -20.15 83.92
C ARG A 44 19.67 -20.92 83.88
N THR A 45 19.66 -22.08 84.52
CA THR A 45 20.77 -23.02 84.54
C THR A 45 20.43 -24.21 83.65
N TYR A 46 21.45 -24.87 83.11
CA TYR A 46 21.31 -26.03 82.25
C TYR A 46 22.42 -27.05 82.56
N VAL A 47 22.08 -28.34 82.62
CA VAL A 47 23.07 -29.41 82.74
C VAL A 47 23.00 -30.25 81.48
N ASP A 48 24.14 -30.41 80.81
CA ASP A 48 24.20 -31.19 79.58
C ASP A 48 24.24 -32.71 79.83
N SER A 49 24.21 -33.48 78.76
CA SER A 49 24.25 -34.95 78.82
C SER A 49 25.56 -35.52 79.39
N ALA A 50 26.62 -34.72 79.45
CA ALA A 50 27.90 -35.09 80.06
C ALA A 50 27.97 -34.69 81.55
N GLY A 51 26.92 -34.09 82.10
CA GLY A 51 26.87 -33.62 83.49
C GLY A 51 27.55 -32.28 83.73
N ARG A 52 27.93 -31.53 82.67
CA ARG A 52 28.51 -30.20 82.82
C ARG A 52 27.42 -29.19 83.16
N TYR A 53 27.69 -28.34 84.14
CA TYR A 53 26.76 -27.31 84.60
C TYR A 53 27.03 -25.98 83.90
N PHE A 54 25.99 -25.45 83.28
CA PHE A 54 25.94 -24.16 82.61
C PHE A 54 24.96 -23.24 83.34
N GLN A 55 25.29 -21.96 83.40
CA GLN A 55 24.36 -20.94 83.88
C GLN A 55 24.49 -19.68 83.03
N GLN A 56 23.43 -18.88 82.97
CA GLN A 56 23.57 -17.52 82.46
C GLN A 56 24.60 -16.79 83.35
N ALA A 57 25.67 -16.25 82.77
CA ALA A 57 26.69 -15.44 83.43
C ALA A 57 26.16 -14.34 84.39
N ALA A 58 24.99 -13.75 84.14
CA ALA A 58 24.37 -12.74 84.99
C ALA A 58 23.67 -13.31 86.25
N LEU A 59 23.49 -14.63 86.34
CA LEU A 59 22.85 -15.25 87.49
C LEU A 59 23.77 -15.25 88.72
N PRO A 60 23.22 -14.95 89.91
CA PRO A 60 23.96 -15.07 91.16
C PRO A 60 24.27 -16.53 91.47
N VAL A 61 25.46 -16.78 92.02
CA VAL A 61 25.87 -18.09 92.52
C VAL A 61 25.88 -18.06 94.04
N TYR A 62 25.18 -19.02 94.65
CA TYR A 62 25.17 -19.23 96.10
C TYR A 62 25.83 -20.56 96.42
N LEU A 63 26.69 -20.57 97.44
CA LEU A 63 27.36 -21.79 97.89
C LEU A 63 26.65 -22.37 99.10
N PHE A 64 26.37 -23.67 99.05
CA PHE A 64 25.80 -24.43 100.15
C PHE A 64 26.67 -25.65 100.43
N VAL A 65 26.79 -26.03 101.69
CA VAL A 65 27.49 -27.26 102.10
C VAL A 65 26.50 -28.22 102.73
N ALA A 66 26.56 -29.48 102.30
CA ALA A 66 25.75 -30.57 102.85
C ALA A 66 26.65 -31.77 103.16
N ALA A 67 26.23 -32.57 104.14
CA ALA A 67 26.91 -33.82 104.48
C ALA A 67 26.41 -35.02 103.67
N THR A 68 25.39 -34.84 102.82
CA THR A 68 24.82 -35.90 101.96
C THR A 68 24.91 -35.52 100.48
N PRO A 69 25.17 -36.48 99.57
CA PRO A 69 25.31 -36.21 98.13
C PRO A 69 24.06 -35.60 97.46
N ASP A 70 22.88 -35.79 98.04
CA ASP A 70 21.60 -35.27 97.54
C ASP A 70 21.29 -33.84 98.03
N GLY A 71 22.19 -33.22 98.80
CA GLY A 71 22.04 -31.85 99.27
C GLY A 71 20.99 -31.65 100.36
N ARG A 72 20.49 -32.72 101.00
CA ARG A 72 19.54 -32.57 102.11
C ARG A 72 20.19 -31.81 103.27
N ASN A 73 19.42 -30.90 103.87
CA ASN A 73 19.87 -30.01 104.96
C ASN A 73 21.12 -29.17 104.60
N ALA A 74 21.28 -28.81 103.32
CA ALA A 74 22.38 -27.95 102.91
C ALA A 74 22.33 -26.60 103.64
N THR A 75 23.47 -26.18 104.19
CA THR A 75 23.61 -24.92 104.92
C THR A 75 24.28 -23.90 104.01
N PRO A 76 23.72 -22.69 103.82
CA PRO A 76 24.35 -21.66 103.01
C PRO A 76 25.67 -21.22 103.67
N LEU A 77 26.70 -21.02 102.85
CA LEU A 77 27.95 -20.43 103.30
C LEU A 77 27.81 -18.91 103.37
N ALA A 78 27.99 -18.37 104.57
CA ALA A 78 28.10 -16.93 104.78
C ALA A 78 29.52 -16.44 104.46
N GLN A 79 29.62 -15.23 103.91
CA GLN A 79 30.91 -14.56 103.78
C GLN A 79 31.41 -14.11 105.16
N ASN A 80 32.70 -13.74 105.29
CA ASN A 80 33.35 -13.39 106.56
C ASN A 80 32.64 -12.30 107.40
N ASN A 81 31.69 -11.56 106.81
CA ASN A 81 30.89 -10.51 107.45
C ASN A 81 29.47 -10.96 107.88
N GLY A 82 29.16 -12.26 107.84
CA GLY A 82 27.92 -12.84 108.40
C GLY A 82 26.69 -12.87 107.50
N GLY A 83 26.78 -12.39 106.26
CA GLY A 83 25.70 -12.43 105.25
C GLY A 83 25.85 -13.56 104.23
N VAL A 84 24.72 -14.09 103.74
CA VAL A 84 24.66 -14.99 102.58
C VAL A 84 24.49 -14.12 101.33
N GLU A 85 25.59 -13.56 100.85
CA GLU A 85 25.63 -12.76 99.63
C GLU A 85 26.06 -13.64 98.43
N PRO A 86 25.46 -13.44 97.24
CA PRO A 86 25.86 -14.19 96.06
C PRO A 86 27.25 -13.79 95.59
N MET A 87 27.95 -14.75 94.96
CA MET A 87 29.08 -14.44 94.09
C MET A 87 28.60 -14.32 92.63
N TYR A 88 29.27 -13.49 91.85
CA TYR A 88 29.06 -13.40 90.41
C TYR A 88 30.28 -13.94 89.69
N LEU A 89 30.06 -14.61 88.57
CA LEU A 89 31.15 -15.13 87.74
C LEU A 89 31.64 -14.01 86.82
N ASP A 90 32.96 -13.87 86.70
CA ASP A 90 33.59 -12.83 85.88
C ASP A 90 33.43 -13.16 84.38
N GLY A 91 32.30 -12.75 83.80
CA GLY A 91 32.04 -12.84 82.37
C GLY A 91 31.74 -14.25 81.84
N HIS A 92 31.68 -14.36 80.51
CA HIS A 92 31.45 -15.61 79.79
C HIS A 92 32.70 -16.49 79.84
N GLY A 93 32.54 -17.80 80.10
CA GLY A 93 33.66 -18.74 80.12
C GLY A 93 33.53 -19.85 81.15
N LYS A 94 34.56 -20.68 81.21
CA LYS A 94 34.72 -21.71 82.23
C LYS A 94 35.29 -21.11 83.50
N HIS A 95 34.56 -21.28 84.60
CA HIS A 95 34.95 -20.89 85.96
C HIS A 95 35.24 -22.13 86.80
N LEU A 96 36.10 -21.98 87.82
CA LEU A 96 36.54 -23.08 88.68
C LEU A 96 36.45 -22.68 90.15
N ILE A 97 35.77 -23.50 90.95
CA ILE A 97 35.92 -23.49 92.41
C ILE A 97 36.90 -24.60 92.75
N ARG A 98 37.97 -24.29 93.48
CA ARG A 98 39.03 -25.26 93.80
C ARG A 98 39.09 -25.54 95.29
N HIS A 99 39.10 -26.82 95.64
CA HIS A 99 39.47 -27.30 96.95
C HIS A 99 40.88 -27.88 96.88
N HIS A 100 41.74 -27.46 97.80
CA HIS A 100 43.06 -28.06 98.01
C HIS A 100 42.94 -29.13 99.09
N ASP A 101 43.05 -30.40 98.70
CA ASP A 101 43.17 -31.52 99.62
C ASP A 101 44.64 -31.63 100.04
N ALA A 102 44.94 -31.12 101.24
CA ALA A 102 46.30 -31.08 101.75
C ALA A 102 46.86 -32.48 102.07
N ASP A 103 46.00 -33.45 102.38
CA ASP A 103 46.42 -34.80 102.76
C ASP A 103 46.84 -35.60 101.52
N HIS A 104 46.20 -35.34 100.37
CA HIS A 104 46.52 -35.98 99.08
C HIS A 104 47.36 -35.11 98.13
N GLN A 105 47.62 -33.84 98.48
CA GLN A 105 48.33 -32.86 97.63
C GLN A 105 47.67 -32.66 96.26
N GLU A 106 46.35 -32.75 96.20
CA GLU A 106 45.56 -32.65 94.96
C GLU A 106 44.60 -31.45 95.00
N TYR A 107 44.31 -30.89 93.83
CA TYR A 107 43.27 -29.89 93.66
C TYR A 107 42.04 -30.53 93.04
N VAL A 108 40.94 -30.56 93.79
CA VAL A 108 39.62 -30.90 93.24
C VAL A 108 39.00 -29.62 92.68
N ALA A 109 38.68 -29.62 91.40
CA ALA A 109 38.10 -28.48 90.71
C ALA A 109 36.65 -28.76 90.33
N PHE A 110 35.76 -27.86 90.73
CA PHE A 110 34.35 -27.86 90.35
C PHE A 110 34.15 -26.85 89.23
N GLU A 111 33.69 -27.33 88.08
CA GLU A 111 33.55 -26.53 86.86
C GLU A 111 32.16 -25.91 86.77
N ILE A 112 32.11 -24.60 86.55
CA ILE A 112 30.88 -23.86 86.23
C ILE A 112 31.09 -23.15 84.91
N TYR A 113 30.23 -23.41 83.92
CA TYR A 113 30.28 -22.75 82.63
C TYR A 113 29.31 -21.56 82.65
N ALA A 114 29.85 -20.34 82.74
CA ALA A 114 29.08 -19.11 82.71
C ALA A 114 28.89 -18.70 81.26
N ASP A 115 27.66 -18.77 80.76
CA ASP A 115 27.35 -18.41 79.39
C ASP A 115 26.65 -17.06 79.34
N GLY A 116 27.35 -16.04 78.86
CA GLY A 116 26.81 -14.69 78.64
C GLY A 116 26.67 -14.28 77.17
N TYR A 117 26.94 -15.19 76.22
CA TYR A 117 26.88 -14.87 74.79
C TYR A 117 25.65 -15.52 74.18
N ALA A 118 24.95 -14.75 73.36
CA ALA A 118 23.86 -15.28 72.58
C ALA A 118 24.39 -16.17 71.44
N PRO A 119 23.57 -17.11 70.93
CA PRO A 119 23.88 -17.81 69.69
C PRO A 119 24.07 -16.84 68.51
N GLN A 120 24.62 -17.35 67.42
CA GLN A 120 24.71 -16.64 66.14
C GLN A 120 23.99 -17.43 65.04
N THR A 121 23.04 -16.77 64.37
CA THR A 121 22.32 -17.32 63.22
C THR A 121 22.72 -16.65 61.91
N ASN A 122 22.90 -17.44 60.85
CA ASN A 122 23.08 -16.96 59.48
C ASN A 122 21.99 -17.50 58.54
N ALA A 123 21.42 -16.63 57.70
CA ALA A 123 20.50 -17.01 56.63
C ALA A 123 21.22 -17.20 55.29
N SER A 124 20.89 -18.28 54.57
CA SER A 124 21.35 -18.55 53.20
C SER A 124 20.17 -18.62 52.23
N PHE A 125 20.28 -17.91 51.10
CA PHE A 125 19.27 -17.81 50.05
C PHE A 125 19.78 -18.57 48.82
N SER A 126 19.01 -19.52 48.30
CA SER A 126 19.43 -20.40 47.21
C SER A 126 18.26 -20.88 46.35
N GLY A 127 18.53 -21.58 45.25
CA GLY A 127 17.52 -22.25 44.43
C GLY A 127 16.78 -21.40 43.40
N ALA A 128 16.84 -20.08 43.48
CA ALA A 128 16.22 -19.15 42.52
C ALA A 128 17.23 -18.35 41.70
N PRO A 129 16.91 -18.02 40.43
CA PRO A 129 17.57 -16.92 39.71
C PRO A 129 17.44 -15.61 40.50
N THR A 130 18.46 -14.76 40.43
CA THR A 130 18.50 -13.52 41.21
C THR A 130 18.93 -12.33 40.38
N HIS A 131 18.31 -11.19 40.66
CA HIS A 131 18.67 -9.91 40.08
C HIS A 131 18.79 -8.86 41.19
N ARG A 132 19.81 -8.01 41.12
CA ARG A 132 19.99 -6.91 42.06
C ARG A 132 19.84 -5.59 41.33
N SER A 133 18.90 -4.76 41.80
CA SER A 133 18.69 -3.40 41.33
C SER A 133 18.78 -2.45 42.52
N GLY A 134 19.85 -1.65 42.55
CA GLY A 134 20.18 -0.82 43.72
C GLY A 134 20.35 -1.66 45.00
N GLN A 135 19.60 -1.30 46.04
CA GLN A 135 19.62 -2.02 47.33
C GLN A 135 18.66 -3.22 47.38
N ARG A 136 17.76 -3.38 46.39
CA ARG A 136 16.79 -4.47 46.35
C ARG A 136 17.36 -5.70 45.64
N VAL A 137 17.02 -6.88 46.17
CA VAL A 137 17.34 -8.17 45.58
C VAL A 137 16.02 -8.86 45.21
N TYR A 138 15.93 -9.25 43.96
CA TYR A 138 14.80 -9.96 43.37
C TYR A 138 15.17 -11.44 43.23
N TYR A 139 14.21 -12.31 43.51
CA TYR A 139 14.34 -13.75 43.36
C TYR A 139 13.18 -14.29 42.54
N GLY A 140 13.51 -15.15 41.58
CA GLY A 140 12.55 -15.86 40.75
C GLY A 140 11.96 -17.11 41.43
N PRO A 141 11.28 -17.97 40.65
CA PRO A 141 10.78 -19.25 41.11
C PRO A 141 11.89 -20.15 41.66
N GLY A 142 11.59 -20.90 42.73
CA GLY A 142 12.51 -21.88 43.34
C GLY A 142 13.31 -21.37 44.55
N LEU A 143 13.01 -20.18 45.07
CA LEU A 143 13.72 -19.61 46.21
C LEU A 143 13.58 -20.52 47.44
N SER A 144 14.72 -20.80 48.10
CA SER A 144 14.81 -21.49 49.37
C SER A 144 15.69 -20.73 50.36
N ILE A 145 15.20 -20.54 51.58
CA ILE A 145 15.91 -19.85 52.66
C ILE A 145 16.17 -20.82 53.81
N ALA A 146 17.43 -21.02 54.16
CA ALA A 146 17.85 -21.86 55.28
C ALA A 146 18.59 -21.06 56.35
N LEU A 147 18.30 -21.34 57.63
CA LEU A 147 19.03 -20.82 58.78
C LEU A 147 20.02 -21.86 59.32
N ALA A 148 21.22 -21.39 59.63
CA ALA A 148 22.23 -22.15 60.35
C ALA A 148 22.60 -21.40 61.63
N THR A 149 22.49 -22.07 62.77
CA THR A 149 22.67 -21.48 64.10
C THR A 149 23.76 -22.21 64.86
N THR A 150 24.66 -21.46 65.48
CA THR A 150 25.73 -21.98 66.33
C THR A 150 25.74 -21.26 67.66
N ASP A 151 26.12 -21.97 68.71
CA ASP A 151 26.33 -21.44 70.04
C ASP A 151 27.68 -21.92 70.58
N GLU A 152 28.41 -21.06 71.27
CA GLU A 152 29.79 -21.34 71.70
C GLU A 152 29.86 -22.12 73.03
N MET A 153 28.77 -22.22 73.81
CA MET A 153 28.82 -22.78 75.16
C MET A 153 27.61 -23.63 75.55
N SER A 154 26.48 -23.05 75.97
CA SER A 154 25.35 -23.83 76.51
C SER A 154 24.57 -24.60 75.43
N GLY A 155 24.83 -24.31 74.16
CA GLY A 155 24.20 -24.89 73.00
C GLY A 155 22.92 -24.17 72.60
N VAL A 156 22.55 -24.30 71.32
CA VAL A 156 21.30 -23.72 70.80
C VAL A 156 20.09 -24.42 71.43
N GLN A 157 19.15 -23.64 71.97
CA GLN A 157 17.86 -24.13 72.44
C GLN A 157 16.82 -24.13 71.32
N ALA A 158 16.74 -23.03 70.58
CA ALA A 158 15.79 -22.87 69.49
C ALA A 158 16.22 -21.71 68.58
N THR A 159 15.83 -21.81 67.31
CA THR A 159 15.90 -20.72 66.34
C THR A 159 14.48 -20.39 65.92
N TYR A 160 14.19 -19.10 65.79
CA TYR A 160 12.88 -18.56 65.48
C TYR A 160 12.98 -17.66 64.26
N PHE A 161 11.91 -17.62 63.47
CA PHE A 161 11.79 -16.70 62.35
C PHE A 161 10.40 -16.07 62.30
N SER A 162 10.32 -14.93 61.62
CA SER A 162 9.11 -14.18 61.33
C SER A 162 9.17 -13.76 59.86
N MET A 163 8.03 -13.86 59.18
CA MET A 163 7.86 -13.39 57.81
C MET A 163 6.88 -12.23 57.81
N ASP A 164 7.27 -11.09 57.23
CA ASP A 164 6.43 -9.91 57.00
C ASP A 164 5.76 -9.38 58.28
N GLY A 165 6.51 -9.40 59.39
CA GLY A 165 6.04 -8.90 60.69
C GLY A 165 5.02 -9.80 61.40
N LYS A 166 4.75 -11.00 60.89
CA LYS A 166 3.95 -12.01 61.59
C LYS A 166 4.64 -12.48 62.89
N GLY A 167 3.90 -13.11 63.79
CA GLY A 167 4.48 -13.66 65.03
C GLY A 167 5.62 -14.64 64.76
N TYR A 168 6.63 -14.67 65.64
CA TYR A 168 7.77 -15.57 65.51
C TYR A 168 7.35 -17.04 65.66
N GLN A 169 7.92 -17.89 64.81
CA GLN A 169 7.69 -19.33 64.77
C GLN A 169 9.02 -20.08 64.86
N PRO A 170 9.05 -21.29 65.45
CA PRO A 170 10.26 -22.09 65.50
C PRO A 170 10.70 -22.51 64.09
N TYR A 171 11.98 -22.30 63.79
CA TYR A 171 12.62 -22.79 62.58
C TYR A 171 12.94 -24.28 62.71
N GLN A 172 12.42 -25.08 61.79
CA GLN A 172 12.64 -26.54 61.75
C GLN A 172 13.31 -26.99 60.44
N THR A 173 12.93 -26.37 59.32
CA THR A 173 13.43 -26.68 57.99
C THR A 173 13.44 -25.43 57.12
N ALA A 174 14.16 -25.49 56.00
CA ALA A 174 14.25 -24.40 55.05
C ALA A 174 12.87 -24.02 54.48
N LEU A 175 12.66 -22.73 54.28
CA LEU A 175 11.44 -22.18 53.69
C LEU A 175 11.61 -22.13 52.18
N ALA A 176 10.71 -22.77 51.43
CA ALA A 176 10.80 -22.88 49.97
C ALA A 176 9.61 -22.28 49.20
N THR A 177 8.63 -21.72 49.91
CA THR A 177 7.41 -21.17 49.31
C THR A 177 7.21 -19.75 49.79
N PHE A 178 7.16 -18.82 48.84
CA PHE A 178 7.00 -17.40 49.07
C PHE A 178 5.93 -16.85 48.14
N ALA A 179 5.17 -15.86 48.61
CA ALA A 179 4.24 -15.14 47.75
C ALA A 179 5.03 -14.18 46.84
N GLU A 180 4.40 -13.67 45.78
CA GLU A 180 4.98 -12.58 45.01
C GLU A 180 4.95 -11.28 45.82
N GLY A 181 6.01 -10.48 45.72
CA GLY A 181 6.12 -9.18 46.36
C GLY A 181 7.31 -9.04 47.30
N ALA A 182 7.34 -7.93 48.02
CA ALA A 182 8.41 -7.62 48.96
C ALA A 182 8.22 -8.38 50.27
N HIS A 183 9.31 -8.95 50.78
CA HIS A 183 9.35 -9.72 52.00
C HIS A 183 10.41 -9.22 52.97
N ALA A 184 10.07 -9.28 54.25
CA ALA A 184 10.98 -9.04 55.36
C ALA A 184 11.11 -10.32 56.20
N TYR A 185 12.24 -10.99 56.07
CA TYR A 185 12.53 -12.20 56.84
C TYR A 185 13.37 -11.86 58.05
N THR A 186 12.77 -11.97 59.23
CA THR A 186 13.43 -11.66 60.50
C THR A 186 13.66 -12.93 61.29
N TYR A 187 14.83 -13.13 61.86
CA TYR A 187 15.16 -14.35 62.61
C TYR A 187 16.05 -14.05 63.82
N TYR A 188 15.92 -14.89 64.84
CA TYR A 188 16.79 -14.88 66.01
C TYR A 188 16.85 -16.27 66.66
N ALA A 189 17.80 -16.52 67.54
CA ALA A 189 17.96 -17.75 68.30
C ALA A 189 18.15 -17.48 69.80
N THR A 190 17.87 -18.51 70.58
CA THR A 190 18.09 -18.56 72.03
C THR A 190 18.94 -19.77 72.38
N ASP A 191 19.79 -19.63 73.38
CA ASP A 191 20.56 -20.75 73.93
C ASP A 191 19.83 -21.46 75.08
N ARG A 192 20.49 -22.43 75.72
CA ARG A 192 19.87 -23.22 76.80
C ARG A 192 19.84 -22.50 78.15
N VAL A 193 20.66 -21.47 78.38
CA VAL A 193 20.68 -20.72 79.65
C VAL A 193 19.86 -19.42 79.60
N GLY A 194 19.30 -19.06 78.46
CA GLY A 194 18.45 -17.89 78.28
C GLY A 194 19.18 -16.65 77.74
N ASN A 195 20.28 -16.80 77.00
CA ASN A 195 20.77 -15.72 76.13
C ASN A 195 20.00 -15.71 74.81
N GLN A 196 19.74 -14.52 74.29
CA GLN A 196 18.98 -14.29 73.05
C GLN A 196 19.75 -13.35 72.13
N GLU A 197 19.85 -13.71 70.85
CA GLU A 197 20.47 -12.83 69.87
C GLU A 197 19.53 -11.67 69.48
N ALA A 198 20.13 -10.55 69.05
CA ALA A 198 19.36 -9.47 68.45
C ALA A 198 18.75 -9.95 67.12
N PRO A 199 17.47 -9.66 66.82
CA PRO A 199 16.87 -10.11 65.57
C PRO A 199 17.60 -9.56 64.33
N HIS A 200 17.93 -10.47 63.42
CA HIS A 200 18.45 -10.14 62.08
C HIS A 200 17.30 -9.99 61.10
N THR A 201 17.36 -9.02 60.18
CA THR A 201 16.35 -8.84 59.13
C THR A 201 16.99 -8.85 57.74
N ALA A 202 16.47 -9.71 56.87
CA ALA A 202 16.79 -9.77 55.45
C ALA A 202 15.58 -9.32 54.61
N ASN A 203 15.79 -8.28 53.80
CA ASN A 203 14.77 -7.75 52.89
C ASN A 203 15.03 -8.25 51.46
N PHE A 204 14.00 -8.80 50.82
CA PHE A 204 14.06 -9.30 49.46
C PHE A 204 12.72 -9.13 48.75
N THR A 205 12.68 -9.35 47.45
CA THR A 205 11.46 -9.31 46.65
C THR A 205 11.38 -10.59 45.84
N VAL A 206 10.23 -11.23 45.85
CA VAL A 206 9.96 -12.42 45.04
C VAL A 206 9.14 -12.00 43.85
N ASP A 207 9.61 -12.37 42.67
CA ASP A 207 8.91 -12.13 41.41
C ASP A 207 8.64 -13.48 40.73
N LEU A 208 7.36 -13.79 40.56
CA LEU A 208 6.88 -15.03 39.95
C LEU A 208 6.08 -14.74 38.67
N SER A 209 5.90 -13.46 38.33
CA SER A 209 5.05 -13.04 37.24
C SER A 209 5.89 -12.87 35.99
N ALA A 210 5.47 -13.53 34.91
CA ALA A 210 6.11 -13.31 33.62
C ALA A 210 5.80 -11.90 33.07
N PRO A 211 6.73 -11.30 32.31
CA PRO A 211 6.47 -10.10 31.55
C PRO A 211 5.28 -10.21 30.60
N ARG A 212 4.78 -9.05 30.17
CA ARG A 212 3.76 -8.96 29.12
C ARG A 212 4.28 -8.19 27.93
N THR A 213 4.26 -8.81 26.76
CA THR A 213 4.65 -8.17 25.50
C THR A 213 3.41 -7.78 24.68
N PHE A 214 3.43 -6.60 24.09
CA PHE A 214 2.44 -6.06 23.14
C PHE A 214 3.11 -5.82 21.78
N HIS A 215 2.32 -5.83 20.70
CA HIS A 215 2.80 -5.47 19.37
C HIS A 215 2.01 -4.28 18.82
N ASN A 216 2.68 -3.46 18.02
CA ASN A 216 2.06 -2.37 17.28
C ASN A 216 2.58 -2.34 15.85
N ILE A 217 1.71 -2.10 14.88
CA ILE A 217 2.06 -1.97 13.47
C ILE A 217 1.91 -0.50 13.08
N THR A 218 2.95 0.05 12.45
CA THR A 218 2.95 1.41 11.88
C THR A 218 3.14 1.33 10.37
N GLY A 219 2.68 2.34 9.63
CA GLY A 219 2.61 2.32 8.17
C GLY A 219 1.29 1.74 7.66
N PHE A 220 1.27 1.25 6.41
CA PHE A 220 0.07 0.63 5.85
C PHE A 220 -0.27 -0.66 6.62
N SER A 221 -1.49 -0.73 7.14
CA SER A 221 -2.05 -1.94 7.73
C SER A 221 -3.57 -1.93 7.56
N ALA A 222 -4.09 -2.85 6.75
CA ALA A 222 -5.52 -3.02 6.51
C ALA A 222 -5.82 -4.52 6.44
N ASP A 223 -6.82 -5.00 7.18
CA ASP A 223 -7.23 -6.41 7.18
C ASP A 223 -6.08 -7.42 7.34
N SER A 224 -5.12 -7.11 8.21
CA SER A 224 -3.89 -7.89 8.44
C SER A 224 -2.91 -7.94 7.27
N ILE A 225 -3.09 -7.11 6.24
CA ILE A 225 -2.13 -6.90 5.15
C ILE A 225 -1.17 -5.78 5.56
N ILE A 226 0.13 -5.98 5.36
CA ILE A 226 1.17 -4.97 5.59
C ILE A 226 2.05 -4.82 4.35
N SER A 227 2.67 -3.64 4.24
CA SER A 227 3.55 -3.26 3.15
C SER A 227 5.03 -3.37 3.50
N SER A 228 5.89 -3.19 2.50
CA SER A 228 7.35 -3.07 2.70
C SER A 228 7.76 -1.85 3.52
N ALA A 229 6.92 -0.81 3.56
CA ALA A 229 7.13 0.39 4.36
C ALA A 229 6.62 0.27 5.81
N SER A 230 5.85 -0.78 6.11
CA SER A 230 5.30 -0.99 7.45
C SER A 230 6.39 -1.38 8.44
N LYS A 231 6.15 -1.16 9.73
CA LYS A 231 7.04 -1.60 10.81
C LYS A 231 6.25 -2.22 11.94
N ILE A 232 6.74 -3.34 12.48
CA ILE A 232 6.15 -4.00 13.64
C ILE A 232 7.06 -3.78 14.84
N TYR A 233 6.55 -3.12 15.88
CA TYR A 233 7.26 -2.91 17.13
C TYR A 233 6.72 -3.82 18.21
N LEU A 234 7.62 -4.30 19.08
CA LEU A 234 7.30 -5.03 20.29
C LEU A 234 7.62 -4.15 21.51
N THR A 235 6.70 -4.10 22.47
CA THR A 235 6.88 -3.37 23.73
C THR A 235 6.55 -4.30 24.88
N SER A 236 7.44 -4.39 25.86
CA SER A 236 7.28 -5.30 26.99
C SER A 236 7.29 -4.56 28.31
N GLU A 237 6.45 -5.03 29.22
CA GLU A 237 6.29 -4.47 30.56
C GLU A 237 6.41 -5.59 31.58
N ASP A 238 7.04 -5.27 32.72
CA ASP A 238 7.20 -6.15 33.87
C ASP A 238 6.98 -5.34 35.16
N ASN A 239 6.38 -5.97 36.16
CA ASN A 239 5.94 -5.29 37.37
C ASN A 239 7.02 -5.20 38.46
N LEU A 240 8.05 -6.06 38.45
CA LEU A 240 8.99 -6.21 39.57
C LEU A 240 10.45 -6.29 39.10
N ALA A 241 10.92 -7.44 38.62
CA ALA A 241 12.32 -7.66 38.31
C ALA A 241 12.80 -6.90 37.06
N GLY A 242 11.86 -6.45 36.22
CA GLY A 242 12.13 -5.76 34.97
C GLY A 242 12.45 -6.72 33.83
N ILE A 243 12.45 -6.21 32.59
CA ILE A 243 12.69 -7.02 31.39
C ILE A 243 14.18 -7.35 31.23
N ALA A 244 14.53 -8.62 31.00
CA ALA A 244 15.86 -9.02 30.55
C ALA A 244 15.98 -9.00 29.03
N ALA A 245 15.03 -9.64 28.35
CA ALA A 245 15.02 -9.71 26.90
C ALA A 245 13.63 -10.01 26.34
N THR A 246 13.40 -9.50 25.14
CA THR A 246 12.28 -9.90 24.28
C THR A 246 12.85 -10.67 23.11
N TYR A 247 12.23 -11.81 22.79
CA TYR A 247 12.60 -12.65 21.67
C TYR A 247 11.46 -12.73 20.67
N TYR A 248 11.81 -12.79 19.39
CA TYR A 248 10.86 -12.97 18.32
C TYR A 248 11.39 -13.94 17.26
N ARG A 249 10.49 -14.50 16.45
CA ARG A 249 10.82 -15.18 15.20
C ARG A 249 9.70 -14.98 14.19
N LEU A 250 10.08 -14.98 12.92
CA LEU A 250 9.15 -14.98 11.79
C LEU A 250 9.05 -16.41 11.26
N ASP A 251 7.82 -16.91 11.15
CA ASP A 251 7.48 -18.27 10.74
C ASP A 251 8.26 -19.34 11.52
N SER A 252 9.09 -20.11 10.81
CA SER A 252 9.91 -21.19 11.35
C SER A 252 11.38 -20.79 11.52
N LEU A 253 11.72 -19.51 11.36
CA LEU A 253 13.09 -19.04 11.55
C LEU A 253 13.54 -19.16 13.01
N PRO A 254 14.86 -19.19 13.26
CA PRO A 254 15.40 -19.19 14.62
C PRO A 254 14.95 -17.97 15.43
N TRP A 255 14.81 -18.16 16.75
CA TRP A 255 14.56 -17.07 17.68
C TRP A 255 15.69 -16.04 17.64
N LYS A 256 15.31 -14.76 17.60
CA LYS A 256 16.21 -13.61 17.66
C LYS A 256 15.82 -12.71 18.82
N ARG A 257 16.82 -12.10 19.45
CA ARG A 257 16.59 -11.05 20.45
C ARG A 257 16.14 -9.77 19.74
N TYR A 258 15.07 -9.16 20.24
CA TYR A 258 14.56 -7.89 19.74
C TYR A 258 15.44 -6.73 20.21
N ASP A 259 15.79 -5.83 19.30
CA ASP A 259 16.74 -4.72 19.50
C ASP A 259 16.07 -3.35 19.66
N GLY A 260 14.74 -3.29 19.60
CA GLY A 260 13.96 -2.04 19.69
C GLY A 260 13.81 -1.27 18.38
N GLN A 261 14.43 -1.69 17.26
CA GLN A 261 14.38 -0.97 15.98
C GLN A 261 13.19 -1.37 15.09
N GLY A 262 12.34 -2.28 15.57
CA GLY A 262 11.27 -2.89 14.81
C GLY A 262 11.69 -4.23 14.19
N VAL A 263 10.73 -5.13 14.04
CA VAL A 263 10.99 -6.48 13.52
C VAL A 263 11.37 -6.39 12.04
N PRO A 264 12.55 -6.88 11.62
CA PRO A 264 12.93 -6.94 10.21
C PRO A 264 12.13 -8.06 9.55
N PHE A 265 11.31 -7.73 8.56
CA PHE A 265 10.55 -8.70 7.76
C PHE A 265 10.67 -8.45 6.23
N THR A 266 11.43 -7.44 5.81
CA THR A 266 11.55 -7.06 4.39
C THR A 266 12.20 -8.13 3.51
N PHE A 267 12.95 -9.04 4.11
CA PHE A 267 13.56 -10.19 3.44
C PHE A 267 12.58 -11.34 3.13
N LEU A 268 11.36 -11.28 3.67
CA LEU A 268 10.33 -12.29 3.40
C LEU A 268 9.82 -12.18 1.96
N GLU A 269 9.28 -13.28 1.46
CA GLU A 269 8.56 -13.31 0.19
C GLU A 269 7.15 -12.74 0.33
N ASP A 270 6.47 -12.51 -0.80
CA ASP A 270 5.04 -12.17 -0.76
C ASP A 270 4.23 -13.34 -0.19
N GLY A 271 3.27 -13.05 0.69
CA GLY A 271 2.39 -14.08 1.22
C GLY A 271 2.05 -13.98 2.70
N PRO A 272 1.40 -15.02 3.26
CA PRO A 272 1.06 -15.08 4.67
C PRO A 272 2.28 -15.43 5.53
N HIS A 273 2.46 -14.67 6.61
CA HIS A 273 3.53 -14.84 7.59
C HIS A 273 2.98 -14.76 9.01
N ARG A 274 3.77 -15.29 9.95
CA ARG A 274 3.45 -15.29 11.38
C ARG A 274 4.65 -14.81 12.19
N LEU A 275 4.48 -13.69 12.89
CA LEU A 275 5.41 -13.25 13.92
C LEU A 275 5.03 -13.92 15.24
N THR A 276 5.98 -14.61 15.87
CA THR A 276 5.83 -15.14 17.23
C THR A 276 6.85 -14.50 18.16
N TYR A 277 6.46 -14.19 19.39
CA TYR A 277 7.29 -13.46 20.35
C TYR A 277 6.97 -13.85 21.80
N TYR A 278 7.94 -13.64 22.68
CA TYR A 278 7.80 -13.74 24.14
C TYR A 278 8.89 -12.90 24.81
N SER A 279 8.70 -12.54 26.08
CA SER A 279 9.73 -11.90 26.90
C SER A 279 10.11 -12.73 28.13
N GLU A 280 11.31 -12.46 28.64
CA GLU A 280 11.86 -12.97 29.88
C GLU A 280 12.28 -11.79 30.77
N ASP A 281 12.01 -11.89 32.07
CA ASP A 281 12.44 -10.91 33.05
C ASP A 281 13.86 -11.19 33.56
N GLN A 282 14.35 -10.35 34.47
CA GLN A 282 15.68 -10.48 35.07
C GLN A 282 15.83 -11.66 36.04
N VAL A 283 14.75 -12.34 36.43
CA VAL A 283 14.76 -13.52 37.31
C VAL A 283 14.21 -14.78 36.62
N ALA A 284 14.27 -14.79 35.28
CA ALA A 284 13.91 -15.90 34.41
C ALA A 284 12.43 -16.34 34.44
N ASN A 285 11.50 -15.47 34.84
CA ASN A 285 10.09 -15.68 34.50
C ASN A 285 9.90 -15.43 33.01
N ARG A 286 9.23 -16.38 32.35
CA ARG A 286 9.04 -16.39 30.90
C ARG A 286 7.58 -16.32 30.52
N GLU A 287 7.27 -15.39 29.62
CA GLU A 287 5.95 -15.23 29.04
C GLU A 287 5.56 -16.42 28.15
N THR A 288 4.26 -16.75 28.11
CA THR A 288 3.73 -17.68 27.10
C THR A 288 3.90 -17.12 25.69
N VAL A 289 4.29 -17.96 24.74
CA VAL A 289 4.56 -17.50 23.37
C VAL A 289 3.29 -16.93 22.72
N LYS A 290 3.35 -15.68 22.29
CA LYS A 290 2.31 -14.98 21.54
C LYS A 290 2.57 -15.03 20.04
N SER A 291 1.52 -14.82 19.25
CA SER A 291 1.61 -14.78 17.79
C SER A 291 0.69 -13.75 17.16
N VAL A 292 1.16 -13.11 16.09
CA VAL A 292 0.34 -12.31 15.17
C VAL A 292 0.59 -12.80 13.74
N SER A 293 -0.49 -12.99 12.98
CA SER A 293 -0.43 -13.36 11.56
C SER A 293 -0.68 -12.13 10.70
N PHE A 294 0.04 -12.00 9.60
CA PHE A 294 -0.13 -10.93 8.62
C PHE A 294 0.13 -11.45 7.21
N TYR A 295 -0.45 -10.79 6.21
CA TYR A 295 -0.07 -10.97 4.81
C TYR A 295 0.94 -9.88 4.45
N TYR A 296 2.12 -10.26 3.96
CA TYR A 296 3.09 -9.33 3.45
C TYR A 296 2.88 -9.17 1.94
N ASP A 297 2.38 -8.00 1.54
CA ASP A 297 2.13 -7.70 0.14
C ASP A 297 3.35 -6.98 -0.46
N LYS A 298 3.98 -7.63 -1.44
CA LYS A 298 5.09 -7.10 -2.26
C LYS A 298 4.73 -7.07 -3.75
N THR A 299 3.50 -7.46 -4.09
CA THR A 299 3.12 -7.70 -5.47
C THR A 299 2.56 -6.41 -6.06
N ALA A 300 3.26 -5.84 -7.04
CA ALA A 300 2.75 -4.67 -7.74
C ALA A 300 1.47 -5.01 -8.55
N PRO A 301 0.53 -4.07 -8.67
CA PRO A 301 -0.71 -4.29 -9.40
C PRO A 301 -0.49 -4.51 -10.90
N ILE A 302 -1.45 -5.17 -11.55
CA ILE A 302 -1.48 -5.34 -13.00
C ILE A 302 -2.39 -4.28 -13.59
N ILE A 303 -1.93 -3.60 -14.65
CA ILE A 303 -2.72 -2.61 -15.39
C ILE A 303 -2.83 -3.00 -16.86
N ALA A 304 -4.01 -2.82 -17.45
CA ALA A 304 -4.30 -3.04 -18.85
C ALA A 304 -4.99 -1.80 -19.45
N SER A 305 -4.78 -1.58 -20.75
CA SER A 305 -5.48 -0.56 -21.52
C SER A 305 -6.45 -1.20 -22.50
N ASP A 306 -7.60 -0.56 -22.67
CA ASP A 306 -8.61 -0.86 -23.67
C ASP A 306 -9.01 0.43 -24.41
N VAL A 307 -9.63 0.30 -25.57
CA VAL A 307 -9.97 1.43 -26.43
C VAL A 307 -11.47 1.47 -26.68
N LEU A 308 -12.06 2.65 -26.48
CA LEU A 308 -13.48 2.91 -26.69
C LEU A 308 -13.65 3.87 -27.86
N GLY A 309 -14.00 3.35 -29.05
CA GLY A 309 -14.24 4.16 -30.25
C GLY A 309 -13.76 3.48 -31.53
N ASP A 310 -13.58 4.29 -32.57
CA ASP A 310 -13.14 3.85 -33.89
C ASP A 310 -11.68 3.36 -33.86
N ARG A 311 -11.45 2.19 -34.45
CA ARG A 311 -10.12 1.54 -34.57
C ARG A 311 -9.98 0.86 -35.93
N PHE A 312 -8.85 1.11 -36.59
CA PHE A 312 -8.47 0.42 -37.82
C PHE A 312 -7.06 -0.16 -37.71
N VAL A 313 -6.83 -1.32 -38.30
CA VAL A 313 -5.52 -2.00 -38.28
C VAL A 313 -5.07 -2.27 -39.71
N ALA A 314 -3.93 -1.71 -40.09
CA ALA A 314 -3.32 -1.93 -41.39
C ALA A 314 -1.79 -2.02 -41.27
N ASN A 315 -1.18 -2.98 -41.95
CA ASN A 315 0.27 -3.19 -42.00
C ASN A 315 0.96 -3.28 -40.62
N GLY A 316 0.26 -3.84 -39.62
CA GLY A 316 0.77 -3.95 -38.24
C GLY A 316 0.70 -2.65 -37.43
N GLN A 317 0.20 -1.56 -38.00
CA GLN A 317 -0.08 -0.30 -37.32
C GLN A 317 -1.57 -0.19 -36.99
N VAL A 318 -1.87 0.43 -35.84
CA VAL A 318 -3.24 0.69 -35.38
C VAL A 318 -3.52 2.18 -35.44
N TYR A 319 -4.61 2.53 -36.11
CA TYR A 319 -5.11 3.89 -36.30
C TYR A 319 -6.36 4.08 -35.45
N PHE A 320 -6.48 5.27 -34.86
CA PHE A 320 -7.63 5.66 -34.06
C PHE A 320 -8.11 7.05 -34.47
N SER A 321 -9.41 7.29 -34.36
CA SER A 321 -9.95 8.64 -34.52
C SER A 321 -9.64 9.51 -33.31
N GLY A 322 -9.72 10.84 -33.46
CA GLY A 322 -9.69 11.77 -32.33
C GLY A 322 -10.87 11.64 -31.35
N ARG A 323 -11.93 10.90 -31.73
CA ARG A 323 -13.12 10.64 -30.90
C ARG A 323 -12.93 9.41 -30.01
N THR A 324 -11.85 8.68 -30.19
CA THR A 324 -11.55 7.46 -29.47
C THR A 324 -11.03 7.79 -28.06
N LYS A 325 -11.50 7.05 -27.06
CA LYS A 325 -11.03 7.14 -25.67
C LYS A 325 -10.16 5.96 -25.27
N LEU A 326 -9.13 6.21 -24.47
CA LEU A 326 -8.36 5.16 -23.81
C LEU A 326 -8.94 4.89 -22.42
N LYS A 327 -9.26 3.64 -22.14
CA LYS A 327 -9.71 3.14 -20.84
C LYS A 327 -8.58 2.35 -20.18
N LEU A 328 -8.26 2.67 -18.94
CA LEU A 328 -7.31 1.93 -18.12
C LEU A 328 -8.05 1.10 -17.07
N THR A 329 -7.61 -0.13 -16.84
CA THR A 329 -8.13 -1.02 -15.80
C THR A 329 -6.97 -1.59 -15.01
N ALA A 330 -6.95 -1.37 -13.70
CA ALA A 330 -5.94 -1.91 -12.80
C ALA A 330 -6.57 -2.90 -11.81
N VAL A 331 -5.85 -3.97 -11.51
CA VAL A 331 -6.24 -5.01 -10.55
C VAL A 331 -5.06 -5.32 -9.66
N ASP A 332 -5.33 -5.39 -8.36
CA ASP A 332 -4.37 -5.78 -7.33
C ASP A 332 -4.79 -7.10 -6.68
N ASN A 333 -3.82 -7.89 -6.22
CA ASN A 333 -4.08 -9.21 -5.64
C ASN A 333 -4.56 -9.16 -4.18
N LYS A 334 -4.24 -8.10 -3.40
CA LYS A 334 -4.50 -8.04 -1.96
C LYS A 334 -4.75 -6.64 -1.41
N SER A 335 -3.77 -5.73 -1.46
CA SER A 335 -3.87 -4.41 -0.83
C SER A 335 -4.84 -3.46 -1.54
N GLY A 336 -5.23 -3.76 -2.77
CA GLY A 336 -6.14 -2.93 -3.56
C GLY A 336 -5.43 -1.76 -4.22
N ILE A 337 -6.08 -1.13 -5.21
CA ILE A 337 -5.50 -0.02 -5.97
C ILE A 337 -5.61 1.29 -5.17
N LYS A 338 -4.50 2.01 -5.07
CA LYS A 338 -4.42 3.36 -4.49
C LYS A 338 -4.64 4.43 -5.55
N GLU A 339 -3.90 4.36 -6.66
CA GLU A 339 -4.01 5.33 -7.75
C GLU A 339 -3.62 4.72 -9.09
N VAL A 340 -4.15 5.29 -10.17
CA VAL A 340 -3.76 5.02 -11.55
C VAL A 340 -3.39 6.35 -12.18
N LYS A 341 -2.24 6.40 -12.86
CA LYS A 341 -1.73 7.62 -13.49
C LYS A 341 -1.34 7.35 -14.94
N TYR A 342 -1.50 8.36 -15.79
CA TYR A 342 -1.11 8.32 -17.19
C TYR A 342 -0.40 9.60 -17.65
N SER A 343 0.39 9.49 -18.70
CA SER A 343 1.14 10.55 -19.35
C SER A 343 1.03 10.38 -20.86
N ILE A 344 0.85 11.48 -21.58
CA ILE A 344 0.79 11.53 -23.03
C ILE A 344 1.97 12.34 -23.54
N ASP A 345 2.71 11.82 -24.52
CA ASP A 345 3.84 12.49 -25.18
C ASP A 345 4.85 13.13 -24.21
N ASN A 346 5.16 12.42 -23.14
CA ASN A 346 6.08 12.87 -22.09
C ASN A 346 5.62 14.07 -21.25
N ALA A 347 4.32 14.40 -21.28
CA ALA A 347 3.74 15.31 -20.30
C ALA A 347 3.85 14.75 -18.86
N PRO A 348 3.70 15.61 -17.82
CA PRO A 348 3.60 15.15 -16.45
C PRO A 348 2.46 14.14 -16.26
N PHE A 349 2.67 13.16 -15.37
CA PHE A 349 1.65 12.18 -15.03
C PHE A 349 0.43 12.83 -14.39
N THR A 350 -0.75 12.46 -14.89
CA THR A 350 -2.07 12.92 -14.42
C THR A 350 -2.86 11.74 -13.87
N ASP A 351 -3.73 11.99 -12.89
CA ASP A 351 -4.60 10.98 -12.31
C ASP A 351 -5.63 10.48 -13.33
N TYR A 352 -5.82 9.16 -13.37
CA TYR A 352 -6.83 8.50 -14.18
C TYR A 352 -8.11 8.28 -13.34
N GLU A 353 -9.15 9.03 -13.65
CA GLU A 353 -10.47 8.88 -13.03
C GLU A 353 -11.48 8.21 -13.96
N GLU A 354 -11.37 8.49 -15.27
CA GLU A 354 -12.26 7.98 -16.30
C GLU A 354 -11.56 7.87 -17.67
N PRO A 355 -12.14 7.15 -18.65
CA PRO A 355 -11.58 7.05 -19.99
C PRO A 355 -11.40 8.43 -20.65
N PHE A 356 -10.20 8.70 -21.17
CA PHE A 356 -9.81 10.01 -21.73
C PHE A 356 -9.62 9.95 -23.25
N TYR A 357 -9.85 11.08 -23.94
CA TYR A 357 -9.67 11.17 -25.39
C TYR A 357 -8.20 11.10 -25.81
N LEU A 358 -7.95 10.49 -26.96
CA LEU A 358 -6.63 10.52 -27.59
C LEU A 358 -6.24 11.96 -28.02
N PRO A 359 -4.95 12.25 -28.18
CA PRO A 359 -4.49 13.59 -28.51
C PRO A 359 -5.13 14.14 -29.78
N ASN A 360 -5.56 15.39 -29.74
CA ASN A 360 -6.09 16.09 -30.90
C ASN A 360 -4.96 16.66 -31.79
N ARG A 361 -3.95 15.84 -32.09
CA ARG A 361 -2.99 16.10 -33.16
C ARG A 361 -2.75 14.79 -33.94
N PRO A 362 -2.56 14.85 -35.26
CA PRO A 362 -2.33 13.64 -36.05
C PRO A 362 -0.93 13.07 -35.78
N GLY A 363 -0.78 11.77 -36.00
CA GLY A 363 0.49 11.07 -35.93
C GLY A 363 0.65 10.13 -34.74
N LEU A 364 1.89 9.73 -34.49
CA LEU A 364 2.24 8.75 -33.46
C LEU A 364 2.30 9.39 -32.08
N HIS A 365 1.53 8.85 -31.15
CA HIS A 365 1.48 9.25 -29.76
C HIS A 365 1.98 8.17 -28.83
N GLU A 366 2.71 8.59 -27.80
CA GLU A 366 3.19 7.70 -26.75
C GLU A 366 2.38 7.91 -25.48
N ILE A 367 1.64 6.88 -25.07
CA ILE A 367 0.88 6.89 -23.83
C ILE A 367 1.55 5.95 -22.84
N ARG A 368 2.00 6.53 -21.73
CA ARG A 368 2.65 5.84 -20.62
C ARG A 368 1.70 5.82 -19.43
N PHE A 369 1.49 4.67 -18.81
CA PHE A 369 0.60 4.57 -17.65
C PHE A 369 1.07 3.54 -16.63
N TYR A 370 0.68 3.75 -15.37
CA TYR A 370 0.97 2.85 -14.26
C TYR A 370 -0.12 2.88 -13.19
N ALA A 371 -0.11 1.88 -12.32
CA ALA A 371 -0.94 1.81 -11.12
C ALA A 371 -0.06 1.63 -9.88
N LEU A 372 -0.51 2.16 -8.76
CA LEU A 372 0.02 1.92 -7.42
C LEU A 372 -1.06 1.27 -6.56
N ASP A 373 -0.66 0.33 -5.72
CA ASP A 373 -1.51 -0.29 -4.73
C ASP A 373 -1.44 0.47 -3.38
N ASN A 374 -2.26 0.06 -2.41
CA ASN A 374 -2.25 0.68 -1.08
C ASN A 374 -1.02 0.30 -0.26
N ALA A 375 -0.38 -0.84 -0.57
CA ALA A 375 0.90 -1.23 0.01
C ALA A 375 2.11 -0.45 -0.56
N GLN A 376 1.90 0.45 -1.52
CA GLN A 376 2.95 1.21 -2.21
C GLN A 376 4.01 0.30 -2.85
N ASN A 377 3.59 -0.87 -3.34
CA ASN A 377 4.48 -1.77 -4.05
C ASN A 377 4.81 -1.20 -5.43
N GLU A 378 6.08 -0.81 -5.56
CA GLU A 378 6.69 -0.44 -6.84
C GLU A 378 7.31 -1.68 -7.47
N GLY A 379 6.96 -1.97 -8.72
CA GLY A 379 7.50 -3.12 -9.44
C GLY A 379 8.98 -2.95 -9.80
N GLY A 380 9.90 -3.46 -8.96
CA GLY A 380 11.27 -3.79 -9.37
C GLY A 380 12.38 -3.17 -8.52
N SER A 381 13.23 -4.04 -7.95
CA SER A 381 14.47 -3.68 -7.27
C SER A 381 15.55 -3.22 -8.27
N GLY A 382 15.84 -1.92 -8.34
CA GLY A 382 16.98 -1.41 -9.12
C GLY A 382 17.20 0.10 -9.05
N ARG A 383 18.45 0.51 -8.75
CA ARG A 383 19.03 1.88 -8.85
C ARG A 383 18.65 2.62 -10.14
N ARG A 384 18.84 3.93 -10.31
CA ARG A 384 18.72 5.18 -9.50
C ARG A 384 18.71 6.40 -10.46
N ASP A 385 18.73 6.20 -11.79
CA ASP A 385 18.90 7.27 -12.79
C ASP A 385 17.90 7.18 -13.97
N ASP A 386 16.71 6.62 -13.74
CA ASP A 386 15.58 6.82 -14.66
C ASP A 386 14.31 7.10 -13.84
N PRO A 387 13.74 8.33 -13.91
CA PRO A 387 12.57 8.70 -13.13
C PRO A 387 11.29 7.94 -13.54
N TYR A 388 11.33 7.08 -14.56
CA TYR A 388 10.17 6.35 -15.07
C TYR A 388 10.33 4.82 -15.14
N ALA A 389 11.50 4.27 -14.79
CA ALA A 389 11.81 2.83 -14.96
C ALA A 389 11.26 1.88 -13.88
N ARG A 390 10.48 2.37 -12.91
CA ARG A 390 10.07 1.61 -11.70
C ARG A 390 8.63 1.13 -11.70
N PHE A 391 7.91 1.47 -12.75
CA PHE A 391 6.55 1.02 -12.98
C PHE A 391 6.61 0.02 -14.11
N LYS A 392 5.77 -1.04 -14.08
CA LYS A 392 5.46 -1.81 -15.30
C LYS A 392 4.73 -0.87 -16.26
N LEU A 393 5.49 0.01 -16.89
CA LEU A 393 5.04 1.08 -17.72
C LEU A 393 4.63 0.45 -19.04
N ASN A 394 3.32 0.28 -19.21
CA ASN A 394 2.80 -0.15 -20.49
C ASN A 394 2.82 1.06 -21.42
N VAL A 395 3.53 0.92 -22.53
CA VAL A 395 3.62 1.92 -23.57
C VAL A 395 2.67 1.52 -24.69
N SER A 396 1.58 2.28 -24.82
CA SER A 396 0.70 2.18 -25.98
C SER A 396 1.14 3.24 -26.98
N ARG A 397 1.70 2.79 -28.11
CA ARG A 397 1.92 3.64 -29.27
C ARG A 397 0.64 3.64 -30.09
N VAL A 398 -0.01 4.78 -30.18
CA VAL A 398 -1.28 4.94 -30.90
C VAL A 398 -1.07 5.95 -32.02
N TYR A 399 -1.45 5.60 -33.25
CA TYR A 399 -1.49 6.58 -34.32
C TYR A 399 -2.88 7.20 -34.35
N VAL A 400 -2.97 8.51 -34.22
CA VAL A 400 -4.23 9.24 -34.29
C VAL A 400 -4.37 9.84 -35.68
N ASP A 401 -5.47 9.49 -36.35
CA ASP A 401 -5.89 10.11 -37.60
C ASP A 401 -7.06 11.05 -37.32
N LEU A 402 -6.90 12.31 -37.72
CA LEU A 402 -7.87 13.38 -37.51
C LEU A 402 -8.41 13.94 -38.82
N THR A 403 -7.91 13.48 -39.96
CA THR A 403 -8.19 14.07 -41.26
C THR A 403 -9.12 13.18 -42.06
N GLY A 404 -10.23 13.75 -42.55
CA GLY A 404 -11.03 13.03 -43.53
C GLY A 404 -10.34 13.00 -44.90
N PRO A 405 -10.72 12.05 -45.78
CA PRO A 405 -10.08 11.87 -47.08
C PRO A 405 -10.18 13.14 -47.94
N LYS A 406 -9.18 13.34 -48.80
CA LYS A 406 -9.21 14.35 -49.85
C LYS A 406 -10.12 13.88 -51.00
N LEU A 407 -11.11 14.69 -51.35
CA LEU A 407 -12.09 14.40 -52.40
C LEU A 407 -11.71 15.03 -53.74
N THR A 408 -11.83 14.28 -54.82
CA THR A 408 -11.64 14.74 -56.21
C THR A 408 -12.70 14.14 -57.13
N HIS A 409 -12.83 14.70 -58.34
CA HIS A 409 -13.77 14.23 -59.35
C HIS A 409 -13.17 14.33 -60.75
N GLN A 410 -13.75 13.58 -61.69
CA GLN A 410 -13.44 13.66 -63.10
C GLN A 410 -14.71 13.38 -63.92
N PHE A 411 -14.91 14.12 -65.01
CA PHE A 411 -15.90 13.77 -66.03
C PHE A 411 -15.24 12.88 -67.08
N ARG A 412 -15.76 11.67 -67.27
CA ARG A 412 -15.32 10.73 -68.30
C ARG A 412 -16.34 10.72 -69.43
N GLY A 413 -16.02 11.47 -70.48
CA GLY A 413 -16.92 11.75 -71.60
C GLY A 413 -16.61 13.12 -72.19
N LYS A 414 -17.48 13.60 -73.08
CA LYS A 414 -17.36 14.95 -73.62
C LYS A 414 -17.87 15.96 -72.59
N SER A 415 -17.00 16.88 -72.21
CA SER A 415 -17.33 18.00 -71.33
C SER A 415 -16.64 19.27 -71.82
N ILE A 416 -17.22 20.42 -71.51
CA ILE A 416 -16.67 21.72 -71.87
C ILE A 416 -16.92 22.73 -70.75
N SER A 417 -15.93 23.56 -70.45
CA SER A 417 -16.12 24.69 -69.53
C SER A 417 -16.34 25.96 -70.33
N ILE A 418 -17.49 26.61 -70.09
CA ILE A 418 -17.83 27.91 -70.66
C ILE A 418 -17.85 28.92 -69.50
N GLY A 419 -16.83 29.77 -69.43
CA GLY A 419 -16.62 30.63 -68.27
C GLY A 419 -16.28 29.81 -67.02
N LYS A 420 -17.12 29.90 -65.98
CA LYS A 420 -16.98 29.14 -64.72
C LYS A 420 -17.86 27.87 -64.66
N THR A 421 -18.73 27.68 -65.64
CA THR A 421 -19.68 26.57 -65.65
C THR A 421 -19.13 25.43 -66.49
N THR A 422 -19.11 24.23 -65.94
CA THR A 422 -18.79 23.01 -66.68
C THR A 422 -20.08 22.38 -67.20
N PHE A 423 -20.13 22.16 -68.51
CA PHE A 423 -21.21 21.48 -69.20
C PHE A 423 -20.79 20.04 -69.53
N ILE A 424 -21.70 19.11 -69.32
CA ILE A 424 -21.52 17.69 -69.66
C ILE A 424 -22.73 17.19 -70.45
N GLY A 425 -22.54 16.14 -71.24
CA GLY A 425 -23.63 15.46 -71.93
C GLY A 425 -24.29 14.40 -71.03
N PRO A 426 -25.50 13.93 -71.36
CA PRO A 426 -26.23 12.93 -70.56
C PRO A 426 -25.55 11.56 -70.55
N THR A 427 -24.57 11.33 -71.43
CA THR A 427 -23.76 10.11 -71.53
C THR A 427 -22.39 10.23 -70.86
N THR A 428 -22.09 11.37 -70.22
CA THR A 428 -20.81 11.61 -69.55
C THR A 428 -20.85 11.05 -68.13
N ASP A 429 -19.89 10.18 -67.81
CA ASP A 429 -19.81 9.60 -66.48
C ASP A 429 -19.18 10.60 -65.49
N VAL A 430 -19.82 10.76 -64.33
CA VAL A 430 -19.25 11.40 -63.15
C VAL A 430 -18.45 10.36 -62.38
N VAL A 431 -17.12 10.54 -62.35
CA VAL A 431 -16.19 9.69 -61.63
C VAL A 431 -15.76 10.41 -60.36
N LEU A 432 -16.05 9.82 -59.21
CA LEU A 432 -15.60 10.32 -57.92
C LEU A 432 -14.38 9.54 -57.46
N THR A 433 -13.41 10.24 -56.90
CA THR A 433 -12.19 9.66 -56.33
C THR A 433 -11.87 10.32 -55.01
N ALA A 434 -11.23 9.57 -54.13
CA ALA A 434 -10.77 10.09 -52.85
C ALA A 434 -9.50 9.36 -52.43
N SER A 435 -8.67 10.05 -51.65
CA SER A 435 -7.47 9.46 -51.05
C SER A 435 -7.34 9.97 -49.63
N ASP A 436 -6.99 9.07 -48.73
CA ASP A 436 -6.56 9.40 -47.38
C ASP A 436 -5.16 8.80 -47.18
N ASP A 437 -4.23 9.64 -46.73
CA ASP A 437 -2.82 9.25 -46.59
C ASP A 437 -2.53 8.63 -45.20
N GLU A 438 -3.50 8.64 -44.27
CA GLU A 438 -3.37 8.16 -42.90
C GLU A 438 -4.06 6.79 -42.72
N SER A 439 -5.30 6.73 -42.24
CA SER A 439 -6.03 5.47 -42.07
C SER A 439 -6.52 4.88 -43.40
N GLY A 440 -6.45 5.64 -44.49
CA GLY A 440 -6.86 5.21 -45.81
C GLY A 440 -8.36 5.36 -46.05
N LEU A 441 -8.77 5.35 -47.31
CA LEU A 441 -10.17 5.52 -47.70
C LEU A 441 -11.02 4.29 -47.33
N GLN A 442 -12.19 4.52 -46.73
CA GLN A 442 -13.20 3.49 -46.50
C GLN A 442 -14.27 3.52 -47.61
N TYR A 443 -14.91 4.67 -47.85
CA TYR A 443 -15.87 4.85 -48.95
C TYR A 443 -16.13 6.32 -49.29
N ILE A 444 -16.71 6.53 -50.46
CA ILE A 444 -17.24 7.82 -50.92
C ILE A 444 -18.76 7.71 -50.94
N ALA A 445 -19.45 8.80 -50.60
CA ALA A 445 -20.88 8.96 -50.79
C ALA A 445 -21.17 10.32 -51.43
N TYR A 446 -22.35 10.48 -52.02
CA TYR A 446 -22.79 11.74 -52.61
C TYR A 446 -24.27 11.99 -52.38
N ALA A 447 -24.68 13.25 -52.36
CA ALA A 447 -26.07 13.67 -52.40
C ALA A 447 -26.28 14.60 -53.58
N GLN A 448 -27.27 14.28 -54.43
CA GLN A 448 -27.58 15.04 -55.63
C GLN A 448 -28.72 16.03 -55.38
N ASP A 449 -28.58 17.26 -55.89
CA ASP A 449 -29.61 18.29 -55.97
C ASP A 449 -30.36 18.53 -54.63
N GLN A 450 -29.58 18.57 -53.55
CA GLN A 450 -30.06 18.79 -52.17
C GLN A 450 -31.05 17.72 -51.66
N GLN A 451 -31.10 16.54 -52.27
CA GLN A 451 -31.91 15.45 -51.75
C GLN A 451 -31.43 15.02 -50.36
N PRO A 452 -32.36 14.72 -49.43
CA PRO A 452 -32.01 14.24 -48.10
C PRO A 452 -31.48 12.80 -48.19
N GLY A 453 -30.19 12.62 -47.92
CA GLY A 453 -29.55 11.31 -47.82
C GLY A 453 -28.25 11.20 -48.63
N GLU A 454 -27.32 10.40 -48.12
CA GLU A 454 -26.06 10.10 -48.80
C GLU A 454 -26.19 8.77 -49.55
N THR A 455 -25.91 8.78 -50.84
CA THR A 455 -25.85 7.59 -51.69
C THR A 455 -24.40 7.13 -51.78
N ARG A 456 -24.13 5.86 -51.49
CA ARG A 456 -22.78 5.30 -51.58
C ARG A 456 -22.33 5.27 -53.03
N TYR A 457 -21.14 5.78 -53.30
CA TYR A 457 -20.54 5.72 -54.63
C TYR A 457 -19.87 4.36 -54.82
N GLU A 458 -20.43 3.55 -55.72
CA GLU A 458 -19.91 2.21 -56.05
C GLU A 458 -19.20 2.17 -57.40
N GLN A 459 -19.68 2.96 -58.36
CA GLN A 459 -19.17 3.04 -59.72
C GLN A 459 -19.54 4.40 -60.35
N PRO A 460 -18.87 4.80 -61.44
CA PRO A 460 -19.25 5.99 -62.19
C PRO A 460 -20.72 5.97 -62.60
N PHE A 461 -21.37 7.13 -62.59
CA PHE A 461 -22.79 7.27 -62.90
C PHE A 461 -23.04 8.48 -63.82
N GLN A 462 -24.19 8.52 -64.46
CA GLN A 462 -24.59 9.58 -65.39
C GLN A 462 -25.73 10.39 -64.81
N VAL A 463 -25.74 11.69 -65.13
CA VAL A 463 -26.87 12.58 -64.85
C VAL A 463 -27.48 12.98 -66.18
N THR A 464 -28.73 12.57 -66.40
CA THR A 464 -29.40 12.64 -67.71
C THR A 464 -30.42 13.77 -67.82
N GLN A 465 -30.85 14.32 -66.68
CA GLN A 465 -31.79 15.43 -66.65
C GLN A 465 -31.09 16.69 -67.14
N HIS A 466 -31.72 17.45 -68.04
CA HIS A 466 -31.18 18.72 -68.50
C HIS A 466 -31.24 19.79 -67.40
N GLY A 467 -30.21 20.63 -67.33
CA GLY A 467 -30.16 21.80 -66.45
C GLY A 467 -28.98 21.77 -65.46
N PRO A 468 -28.92 22.74 -64.54
CA PRO A 468 -27.88 22.80 -63.52
C PRO A 468 -28.08 21.72 -62.45
N HIS A 469 -26.98 21.10 -62.04
CA HIS A 469 -26.92 20.07 -61.01
C HIS A 469 -25.83 20.39 -59.99
N GLN A 470 -26.08 19.98 -58.74
CA GLN A 470 -25.12 20.08 -57.66
C GLN A 470 -24.97 18.73 -56.95
N LEU A 471 -23.73 18.29 -56.77
CA LEU A 471 -23.38 17.13 -55.97
C LEU A 471 -22.65 17.56 -54.71
N ALA A 472 -23.18 17.22 -53.54
CA ALA A 472 -22.42 17.22 -52.31
C ALA A 472 -21.68 15.89 -52.19
N LEU A 473 -20.35 15.93 -52.18
CA LEU A 473 -19.49 14.77 -52.08
C LEU A 473 -19.05 14.57 -50.62
N PHE A 474 -19.05 13.34 -50.16
CA PHE A 474 -18.63 12.92 -48.83
C PHE A 474 -17.61 11.81 -48.93
N GLY A 475 -16.55 11.89 -48.14
CA GLY A 475 -15.57 10.81 -48.03
C GLY A 475 -15.38 10.43 -46.58
N TYR A 476 -15.27 9.13 -46.36
CA TYR A 476 -15.03 8.51 -45.05
C TYR A 476 -13.75 7.70 -45.12
N ASP A 477 -12.85 7.92 -44.16
CA ASP A 477 -11.66 7.10 -43.95
C ASP A 477 -11.99 5.84 -43.11
N ASN A 478 -10.98 5.01 -42.82
CA ASN A 478 -11.18 3.77 -42.05
C ASN A 478 -11.36 3.99 -40.53
N VAL A 479 -11.19 5.21 -40.02
CA VAL A 479 -11.53 5.59 -38.63
C VAL A 479 -12.71 6.57 -38.57
N ASN A 480 -13.55 6.56 -39.61
CA ASN A 480 -14.77 7.36 -39.73
C ASN A 480 -14.57 8.89 -39.64
N ASN A 481 -13.38 9.44 -39.93
CA ASN A 481 -13.27 10.87 -40.22
C ASN A 481 -13.92 11.18 -41.56
N ARG A 482 -14.65 12.29 -41.58
CA ARG A 482 -15.50 12.69 -42.71
C ARG A 482 -15.01 14.00 -43.30
N ASN A 483 -14.94 14.05 -44.63
CA ASN A 483 -14.73 15.30 -45.37
C ASN A 483 -15.89 15.56 -46.33
N ARG A 484 -16.12 16.84 -46.70
CA ARG A 484 -17.20 17.25 -47.60
C ARG A 484 -16.68 18.22 -48.67
N SER A 485 -17.10 18.04 -49.92
CA SER A 485 -16.88 18.97 -51.03
C SER A 485 -18.18 19.17 -51.81
N GLU A 486 -18.24 20.23 -52.62
CA GLU A 486 -19.33 20.47 -53.57
C GLU A 486 -18.80 20.41 -55.00
N LEU A 487 -19.65 19.94 -55.92
CA LEU A 487 -19.39 19.84 -57.35
C LEU A 487 -20.62 20.33 -58.11
N ASP A 488 -20.46 21.43 -58.84
CA ASP A 488 -21.50 22.01 -59.69
C ASP A 488 -21.19 21.78 -61.17
N PHE A 489 -22.20 21.39 -61.94
CA PHE A 489 -22.13 21.25 -63.40
C PHE A 489 -23.51 21.41 -64.02
N THR A 490 -23.57 21.64 -65.33
CA THR A 490 -24.82 21.69 -66.10
C THR A 490 -24.87 20.53 -67.08
N VAL A 491 -26.00 19.83 -67.16
CA VAL A 491 -26.23 18.81 -68.17
C VAL A 491 -26.95 19.45 -69.36
N ASP A 492 -26.31 19.40 -70.51
CA ASP A 492 -26.95 19.67 -71.79
C ASP A 492 -27.39 18.33 -72.38
N ALA A 493 -28.70 18.09 -72.39
CA ALA A 493 -29.32 16.89 -72.97
C ALA A 493 -30.10 17.18 -74.25
N HIS A 494 -30.01 18.41 -74.78
CA HIS A 494 -30.71 18.79 -75.98
C HIS A 494 -29.87 18.44 -77.20
N ALA A 495 -30.49 17.76 -78.16
CA ALA A 495 -29.84 17.54 -79.44
C ALA A 495 -29.87 18.83 -80.28
N PRO A 496 -28.82 19.09 -81.08
CA PRO A 496 -28.80 20.22 -82.01
C PRO A 496 -30.03 20.32 -82.92
N GLU A 497 -30.49 21.53 -83.19
CA GLU A 497 -31.52 21.77 -84.22
C GLU A 497 -30.86 21.99 -85.58
N ILE A 498 -31.19 21.14 -86.58
CA ILE A 498 -30.65 21.23 -87.94
C ILE A 498 -31.58 22.02 -88.86
N SER A 499 -31.04 23.06 -89.50
CA SER A 499 -31.70 23.82 -90.55
C SER A 499 -30.98 23.68 -91.90
N VAL A 500 -31.78 23.69 -92.97
CA VAL A 500 -31.30 23.57 -94.36
C VAL A 500 -31.89 24.73 -95.14
N SER A 501 -31.06 25.46 -95.85
CA SER A 501 -31.49 26.54 -96.74
C SER A 501 -30.87 26.40 -98.11
N TYR A 502 -31.57 26.89 -99.13
CA TYR A 502 -31.15 26.81 -100.52
C TYR A 502 -30.83 28.21 -101.05
N SER A 503 -29.77 28.33 -101.85
CA SER A 503 -29.33 29.62 -102.40
C SER A 503 -30.35 30.27 -103.34
N ILE A 504 -31.25 29.46 -103.91
CA ILE A 504 -32.25 29.86 -104.90
C ILE A 504 -33.58 29.21 -104.50
N GLY A 505 -34.69 29.91 -104.72
CA GLY A 505 -36.03 29.39 -104.47
C GLY A 505 -36.37 28.17 -105.33
N ALA A 506 -37.25 27.32 -104.81
CA ALA A 506 -37.77 26.17 -105.53
C ALA A 506 -38.61 26.59 -106.75
N VAL A 507 -38.47 25.86 -107.86
CA VAL A 507 -39.28 26.02 -109.09
C VAL A 507 -40.55 25.15 -109.06
N ALA A 508 -40.53 24.08 -108.26
CA ALA A 508 -41.68 23.26 -107.88
C ALA A 508 -41.42 22.63 -106.50
N GLU A 509 -42.38 21.90 -105.91
CA GLU A 509 -42.21 21.31 -104.58
C GLU A 509 -40.92 20.48 -104.47
N ASN A 510 -40.01 20.91 -103.58
CA ASN A 510 -38.67 20.33 -103.40
C ASN A 510 -37.82 20.21 -104.69
N GLN A 511 -38.10 21.00 -105.73
CA GLN A 511 -37.35 21.01 -106.99
C GLN A 511 -36.68 22.38 -107.20
N TYR A 512 -35.38 22.38 -107.45
CA TYR A 512 -34.54 23.59 -107.52
C TYR A 512 -33.76 23.67 -108.85
N PRO A 513 -33.31 24.85 -109.30
CA PRO A 513 -32.41 24.94 -110.45
C PRO A 513 -31.09 24.17 -110.20
N ALA A 514 -30.46 23.62 -111.25
CA ALA A 514 -29.21 22.85 -111.12
C ALA A 514 -28.04 23.64 -110.50
N LEU A 515 -28.07 24.97 -110.58
CA LEU A 515 -27.09 25.88 -109.96
C LEU A 515 -27.36 26.13 -108.45
N VAL A 516 -28.33 25.46 -107.83
CA VAL A 516 -28.62 25.61 -106.40
C VAL A 516 -27.43 25.22 -105.53
N SER A 517 -27.21 25.98 -104.47
CA SER A 517 -26.31 25.62 -103.38
C SER A 517 -27.11 25.34 -102.12
N VAL A 518 -26.78 24.25 -101.42
CA VAL A 518 -27.42 23.86 -100.16
C VAL A 518 -26.52 24.29 -99.00
N PHE A 519 -27.08 25.08 -98.09
CA PHE A 519 -26.42 25.50 -96.86
C PHE A 519 -26.96 24.71 -95.69
N LEU A 520 -26.04 24.22 -94.86
CA LEU A 520 -26.36 23.48 -93.66
C LEU A 520 -25.99 24.34 -92.45
N ALA A 521 -26.94 24.47 -91.53
CA ALA A 521 -26.69 25.10 -90.24
C ALA A 521 -27.25 24.21 -89.14
N ALA A 522 -26.61 24.28 -87.99
CA ALA A 522 -27.13 23.70 -86.77
C ALA A 522 -27.00 24.73 -85.65
N THR A 523 -27.94 24.70 -84.72
CA THR A 523 -27.91 25.54 -83.52
C THR A 523 -28.14 24.65 -82.31
N ASP A 524 -27.45 24.97 -81.22
CA ASP A 524 -27.65 24.32 -79.94
C ASP A 524 -27.82 25.41 -78.86
N GLN A 525 -28.67 25.14 -77.87
CA GLN A 525 -29.13 26.16 -76.92
C GLN A 525 -28.14 26.39 -75.76
N ASP A 526 -27.27 25.42 -75.48
CA ASP A 526 -26.44 25.41 -74.26
C ASP A 526 -24.94 25.41 -74.55
N THR A 527 -24.47 24.46 -75.35
CA THR A 527 -23.04 24.18 -75.57
C THR A 527 -22.57 24.56 -76.97
N GLY A 528 -23.50 24.79 -77.89
CA GLY A 528 -23.22 25.15 -79.26
C GLY A 528 -22.73 23.95 -80.09
N ILE A 529 -22.53 24.17 -81.39
CA ILE A 529 -22.18 23.09 -82.31
C ILE A 529 -20.67 22.78 -82.26
N ASP A 530 -20.32 21.49 -82.22
CA ASP A 530 -18.96 20.97 -82.47
C ASP A 530 -18.77 20.78 -83.97
N LYS A 531 -19.59 19.93 -84.59
CA LYS A 531 -19.48 19.59 -86.02
C LYS A 531 -20.83 19.32 -86.68
N VAL A 532 -20.91 19.67 -87.96
CA VAL A 532 -21.99 19.24 -88.87
C VAL A 532 -21.40 18.32 -89.92
N PHE A 533 -22.06 17.19 -90.15
CA PHE A 533 -21.71 16.19 -91.15
C PHE A 533 -22.85 16.02 -92.15
N TYR A 534 -22.53 15.55 -93.35
CA TYR A 534 -23.53 15.23 -94.38
C TYR A 534 -23.16 13.98 -95.18
N ARG A 535 -24.18 13.30 -95.69
CA ARG A 535 -24.10 12.22 -96.68
C ARG A 535 -25.02 12.55 -97.84
N LEU A 536 -24.50 12.50 -99.07
CA LEU A 536 -25.27 12.70 -100.30
C LEU A 536 -25.54 11.35 -100.95
N ASN A 537 -26.81 11.04 -101.23
CA ASN A 537 -27.28 9.82 -101.89
C ASN A 537 -26.76 8.53 -101.24
N GLY A 538 -26.73 8.48 -99.90
CA GLY A 538 -26.23 7.33 -99.15
C GLY A 538 -24.71 7.10 -99.23
N GLY A 539 -23.94 8.06 -99.76
CA GLY A 539 -22.47 7.99 -99.81
C GLY A 539 -21.79 8.12 -98.44
N SER A 540 -20.45 8.16 -98.45
CA SER A 540 -19.65 8.34 -97.23
C SER A 540 -19.91 9.68 -96.53
N GLU A 541 -19.90 9.67 -95.20
CA GLU A 541 -20.07 10.86 -94.37
C GLU A 541 -18.90 11.85 -94.54
N ARG A 542 -19.22 13.14 -94.68
CA ARG A 542 -18.26 14.23 -94.84
C ARG A 542 -18.57 15.34 -93.85
N THR A 543 -17.54 15.97 -93.30
CA THR A 543 -17.72 17.20 -92.50
C THR A 543 -18.13 18.34 -93.42
N TYR A 544 -19.16 19.08 -93.01
CA TYR A 544 -19.63 20.26 -93.71
C TYR A 544 -18.61 21.40 -93.53
N ALA A 545 -18.00 21.83 -94.63
CA ALA A 545 -16.98 22.89 -94.64
C ALA A 545 -17.38 24.10 -95.50
N GLY A 546 -18.54 24.05 -96.16
CA GLY A 546 -19.02 25.09 -97.07
C GLY A 546 -20.24 24.63 -97.88
N PRO A 547 -20.88 25.52 -98.63
CA PRO A 547 -22.11 25.23 -99.37
C PRO A 547 -21.96 24.04 -100.31
N LEU A 548 -22.96 23.16 -100.35
CA LEU A 548 -22.96 22.02 -101.27
C LEU A 548 -23.49 22.48 -102.61
N SER A 549 -22.71 22.33 -103.68
CA SER A 549 -23.04 22.79 -105.03
C SER A 549 -22.57 21.78 -106.09
N GLY A 550 -22.92 22.01 -107.36
CA GLY A 550 -22.49 21.16 -108.48
C GLY A 550 -23.40 19.95 -108.71
N PHE A 551 -24.70 20.11 -108.41
CA PHE A 551 -25.71 19.10 -108.68
C PHE A 551 -25.97 18.97 -110.19
N LYS A 552 -26.17 17.75 -110.67
CA LYS A 552 -26.47 17.48 -112.09
C LYS A 552 -27.96 17.70 -112.34
N PRO A 553 -28.36 18.37 -113.44
CA PRO A 553 -29.77 18.58 -113.79
C PRO A 553 -30.57 17.27 -113.87
N GLY A 554 -31.88 17.35 -113.58
CA GLY A 554 -32.81 16.23 -113.68
C GLY A 554 -32.58 15.09 -112.67
N GLN A 555 -31.76 15.29 -111.63
CA GLN A 555 -31.49 14.28 -110.60
C GLN A 555 -32.15 14.60 -109.26
N THR A 556 -32.55 13.55 -108.55
CA THR A 556 -32.98 13.61 -107.14
C THR A 556 -31.79 13.33 -106.23
N TYR A 557 -31.66 14.16 -105.20
CA TYR A 557 -30.65 14.07 -104.17
C TYR A 557 -31.28 13.84 -102.80
N THR A 558 -30.76 12.89 -102.05
CA THR A 558 -31.08 12.67 -100.63
C THR A 558 -29.88 13.09 -99.79
N LEU A 559 -30.11 14.02 -98.87
CA LEU A 559 -29.10 14.59 -98.00
C LEU A 559 -29.41 14.22 -96.55
N THR A 560 -28.60 13.32 -95.99
CA THR A 560 -28.65 12.96 -94.56
C THR A 560 -27.63 13.83 -93.82
N ILE A 561 -28.08 14.63 -92.88
CA ILE A 561 -27.28 15.62 -92.13
C ILE A 561 -27.21 15.15 -90.69
N ARG A 562 -26.01 15.16 -90.09
CA ARG A 562 -25.79 14.83 -88.69
C ARG A 562 -25.07 15.98 -87.99
N ALA A 563 -25.68 16.57 -86.98
CA ALA A 563 -25.07 17.62 -86.18
C ALA A 563 -24.73 17.09 -84.80
N VAL A 564 -23.56 17.47 -84.29
CA VAL A 564 -23.06 17.08 -82.96
C VAL A 564 -22.71 18.36 -82.21
N ASP A 565 -23.22 18.51 -80.99
CA ASP A 565 -22.84 19.61 -80.10
C ASP A 565 -21.47 19.36 -79.42
N ARG A 566 -21.07 20.29 -78.54
CA ARG A 566 -19.78 20.20 -77.84
C ARG A 566 -19.74 19.20 -76.69
N VAL A 567 -20.89 18.70 -76.24
CA VAL A 567 -20.99 17.67 -75.21
C VAL A 567 -21.39 16.29 -75.76
N GLY A 568 -21.53 16.17 -77.07
CA GLY A 568 -21.78 14.92 -77.77
C GLY A 568 -23.25 14.56 -78.03
N ASN A 569 -24.23 15.44 -77.80
CA ASN A 569 -25.58 15.15 -78.28
C ASN A 569 -25.61 15.25 -79.81
N GLU A 570 -26.38 14.35 -80.43
CA GLU A 570 -26.46 14.26 -81.87
C GLU A 570 -27.91 14.40 -82.35
N ALA A 571 -28.07 15.12 -83.46
CA ALA A 571 -29.30 15.13 -84.24
C ALA A 571 -29.01 14.66 -85.66
N THR A 572 -29.97 13.95 -86.26
CA THR A 572 -29.93 13.59 -87.68
C THR A 572 -31.18 14.10 -88.39
N LYS A 573 -31.01 14.70 -89.57
CA LYS A 573 -32.10 15.19 -90.41
C LYS A 573 -31.87 14.74 -91.85
N GLU A 574 -32.89 14.18 -92.47
CA GLU A 574 -32.85 13.82 -93.88
C GLU A 574 -33.75 14.75 -94.69
N VAL A 575 -33.22 15.26 -95.80
CA VAL A 575 -33.98 16.06 -96.76
C VAL A 575 -33.75 15.51 -98.16
N SER A 576 -34.81 15.47 -98.97
CA SER A 576 -34.71 15.11 -100.38
C SER A 576 -35.11 16.29 -101.26
N PHE A 577 -34.34 16.54 -102.31
CA PHE A 577 -34.64 17.59 -103.29
C PHE A 577 -34.23 17.15 -104.69
N ALA A 578 -34.92 17.64 -105.71
CA ALA A 578 -34.62 17.40 -107.11
C ALA A 578 -34.03 18.64 -107.78
N THR A 579 -33.28 18.44 -108.84
CA THR A 579 -32.83 19.51 -109.73
C THR A 579 -33.70 19.53 -110.99
N ALA A 580 -34.14 20.70 -111.42
CA ALA A 580 -34.80 20.89 -112.71
C ALA A 580 -33.85 20.59 -113.87
N GLU A 581 -34.42 20.16 -115.01
CA GLU A 581 -33.67 19.90 -116.25
C GLU A 581 -32.96 21.14 -116.81
#